data_AF-A0A952RJG6-F1
#
_entry.id   AF-A0A952RJG6-F1
#
_cell.length_a   1.000
_cell.length_b   1.000
_cell.length_c   1.000
_cell.angle_alpha   90.00
_cell.angle_beta   90.00
_cell.angle_gamma   90.00
#
_symmetry.space_group_name_H-M   'P 1'
#
loop_
_entity.id
_entity.type
_entity.pdbx_description
1 polymer ?
#
loop_
_entity_poly.entity_id
_entity_poly.type
_entity_poly.pdbx_seq_one_letter_code
_entity_poly.pdbx_strand_id
1 'polypeptide(L)'
;MSLLLLSIVALGLGPLIVTFAGARSWVLALVDGFVIVTIGGIALIHILPEALLTCGPWAFAAAAAGLFGPMLLERKNHPHHDHVHGGDTAKHRPALVLALLGIAMHAFLDGSAFAEHVDEHGSAHAHGSELLGLAVVLHRMPEGLAIWWLVRPRLRSAGAAVGALALVAGATVMGSRFGDELVHGTGVVVFSFVQAVVAGSLLHVVIHHAPPSVAWSHHHHHARGASIADADPHLHRDVQVAPAVGAVLGLTLLVVVTESHPTAQRIAHEIGMGATFLTLALESAPALLVSYVASGLLHAFLPRSFVGWLAKGGPFTQSLRGVVVGPLLPVCSCGVLPLYRAMRERGAPRAAALTLLVAAPEIGLATMLLSWSLLGGQLALVRGAAAVVTAIAVGYGVTRVVRDDAEADAPPPIATLPPTGALRARIWAGLRYGLGDTVDHTSPWIMIGLALGAFAEPLLDADTVGRVSSHLEVVVFAALGLPMYLCASGATPLVAVLLHKGVSPGAAIAFLLTGPALNLTTFGVLDALHGRKLAAWFGVAMLVVPTLIGWAVNVALPRTQVEHLHDAARAPASAVEIVCLAALALLVAVSLVRHGPRHMVAQLVTGQAHSH
;
A
#
# COMPACT_ATOMS: atom_id res chain seq x y z
N MET A 1 22.41 -9.27 32.46
CA MET A 1 22.85 -10.53 31.78
C MET A 1 21.76 -11.54 31.36
N SER A 2 20.66 -11.76 32.11
CA SER A 2 19.63 -12.78 31.80
C SER A 2 18.84 -12.55 30.50
N LEU A 3 18.45 -11.30 30.20
CA LEU A 3 17.71 -10.94 28.98
C LEU A 3 18.55 -11.03 27.71
N LEU A 4 19.85 -10.70 27.78
CA LEU A 4 20.77 -10.86 26.65
C LEU A 4 20.87 -12.33 26.22
N LEU A 5 21.00 -13.24 27.20
CA LEU A 5 20.99 -14.69 26.93
C LEU A 5 19.66 -15.13 26.33
N LEU A 6 18.54 -14.64 26.86
CA LEU A 6 17.21 -14.95 26.34
C LEU A 6 17.02 -14.44 24.89
N SER A 7 17.60 -13.30 24.55
CA SER A 7 17.57 -12.72 23.19
C SER A 7 18.33 -13.60 22.19
N ILE A 8 19.52 -14.09 22.58
CA ILE A 8 20.30 -15.04 21.76
C ILE A 8 19.56 -16.36 21.59
N VAL A 9 18.91 -16.86 22.66
CA VAL A 9 18.07 -18.07 22.59
C VAL A 9 16.89 -17.83 21.64
N ALA A 10 16.21 -16.69 21.74
CA ALA A 10 15.09 -16.33 20.88
C ALA A 10 15.50 -16.24 19.40
N LEU A 11 16.68 -15.68 19.10
CA LEU A 11 17.27 -15.69 17.75
C LEU A 11 17.50 -17.12 17.23
N GLY A 12 17.90 -18.03 18.12
CA GLY A 12 18.08 -19.46 17.81
C GLY A 12 16.79 -20.27 17.62
N LEU A 13 15.63 -19.74 18.05
CA LEU A 13 14.34 -20.42 17.86
C LEU A 13 13.90 -20.48 16.40
N GLY A 14 14.30 -19.52 15.56
CA GLY A 14 13.93 -19.49 14.14
C GLY A 14 14.30 -20.78 13.38
N PRO A 15 15.58 -21.21 13.38
CA PRO A 15 16.01 -22.49 12.81
C PRO A 15 15.28 -23.70 13.40
N LEU A 16 15.03 -23.72 14.71
CA LEU A 16 14.32 -24.81 15.39
C LEU A 16 12.87 -24.89 14.91
N ILE A 17 12.19 -23.75 14.77
CA ILE A 17 10.83 -23.68 14.23
C ILE A 17 10.81 -24.21 12.80
N VAL A 18 11.73 -23.80 11.92
CA VAL A 18 11.74 -24.23 10.51
C VAL A 18 12.12 -25.71 10.36
N THR A 19 13.04 -26.21 11.17
CA THR A 19 13.48 -27.61 11.14
C THR A 19 12.42 -28.54 11.74
N PHE A 20 11.77 -28.14 12.84
CA PHE A 20 10.69 -28.88 13.48
C PHE A 20 9.35 -28.78 12.71
N ALA A 21 9.11 -27.66 12.03
CA ALA A 21 7.98 -27.49 11.09
C ALA A 21 8.05 -28.43 9.87
N GLY A 22 9.10 -29.25 9.75
CA GLY A 22 9.36 -30.27 8.74
C GLY A 22 8.21 -30.54 7.77
N ALA A 23 8.34 -30.07 6.53
CA ALA A 23 7.41 -30.28 5.40
C ALA A 23 5.92 -29.91 5.63
N ARG A 24 5.50 -29.42 6.79
CA ARG A 24 4.11 -29.03 7.07
C ARG A 24 3.84 -27.66 6.45
N SER A 25 3.15 -27.68 5.31
CA SER A 25 2.79 -26.48 4.54
C SER A 25 2.06 -25.42 5.37
N TRP A 26 1.17 -25.82 6.28
CA TRP A 26 0.41 -24.89 7.12
C TRP A 26 1.28 -24.15 8.15
N VAL A 27 2.29 -24.81 8.75
CA VAL A 27 3.18 -24.13 9.72
C VAL A 27 4.02 -23.09 8.99
N LEU A 28 4.55 -23.42 7.82
CA LEU A 28 5.30 -22.46 6.99
C LEU A 28 4.43 -21.29 6.54
N ALA A 29 3.16 -21.55 6.21
CA ALA A 29 2.18 -20.53 5.83
C ALA A 29 1.85 -19.59 7.01
N LEU A 30 1.66 -20.14 8.22
CA LEU A 30 1.47 -19.35 9.45
C LEU A 30 2.66 -18.46 9.72
N VAL A 31 3.85 -19.04 9.67
CA VAL A 31 5.09 -18.34 9.96
C VAL A 31 5.35 -17.24 8.92
N ASP A 32 5.00 -17.45 7.65
CA ASP A 32 5.08 -16.42 6.60
C ASP A 32 4.19 -15.20 6.92
N GLY A 33 2.92 -15.45 7.28
CA GLY A 33 2.01 -14.37 7.66
C GLY A 33 2.46 -13.60 8.89
N PHE A 34 3.01 -14.31 9.88
CA PHE A 34 3.61 -13.71 11.07
C PHE A 34 4.81 -12.82 10.73
N VAL A 35 5.74 -13.30 9.91
CA VAL A 35 6.94 -12.55 9.51
C VAL A 35 6.59 -11.30 8.70
N ILE A 36 5.66 -11.40 7.75
CA ILE A 36 5.25 -10.26 6.92
C ILE A 36 4.71 -9.12 7.77
N VAL A 37 3.80 -9.44 8.71
CA VAL A 37 3.20 -8.42 9.58
C VAL A 37 4.23 -7.88 10.56
N THR A 38 4.99 -8.74 11.25
CA THR A 38 5.93 -8.31 12.29
C THR A 38 7.10 -7.50 11.73
N ILE A 39 7.84 -8.03 10.75
CA ILE A 39 9.02 -7.33 10.21
C ILE A 39 8.60 -6.09 9.44
N GLY A 40 7.55 -6.19 8.61
CA GLY A 40 7.01 -5.04 7.89
C GLY A 40 6.49 -3.96 8.85
N GLY A 41 5.75 -4.36 9.88
CA GLY A 41 5.21 -3.45 10.89
C GLY A 41 6.28 -2.80 11.77
N ILE A 42 7.31 -3.52 12.21
CA ILE A 42 8.42 -2.94 12.97
C ILE A 42 9.17 -1.91 12.11
N ALA A 43 9.50 -2.26 10.87
CA ALA A 43 10.19 -1.35 9.96
C ALA A 43 9.39 -0.05 9.72
N LEU A 44 8.06 -0.17 9.53
CA LEU A 44 7.19 0.97 9.22
C LEU A 44 6.78 1.76 10.47
N ILE A 45 6.41 1.12 11.58
CA ILE A 45 5.81 1.78 12.75
C ILE A 45 6.87 2.25 13.76
N HIS A 46 8.04 1.59 13.79
CA HIS A 46 9.08 1.88 14.79
C HIS A 46 10.33 2.48 14.16
N ILE A 47 10.97 1.77 13.21
CA ILE A 47 12.31 2.15 12.73
C ILE A 47 12.24 3.41 11.85
N LEU A 48 11.34 3.42 10.87
CA LEU A 48 11.22 4.55 9.95
C LEU A 48 10.78 5.86 10.65
N PRO A 49 9.80 5.86 11.56
CA PRO A 49 9.39 7.07 12.28
C PRO A 49 10.45 7.63 13.21
N GLU A 50 11.18 6.77 13.92
CA GLU A 50 12.33 7.21 14.72
C GLU A 50 13.41 7.87 13.84
N ALA A 51 13.67 7.29 12.67
CA ALA A 51 14.59 7.88 11.72
C ALA A 51 14.08 9.22 11.15
N LEU A 52 12.75 9.40 11.04
CA LEU A 52 12.14 10.65 10.61
C LEU A 52 12.30 11.76 11.65
N LEU A 53 12.10 11.46 12.93
CA LEU A 53 12.28 12.44 14.01
C LEU A 53 13.72 12.97 14.10
N THR A 54 14.69 12.13 13.76
CA THR A 54 16.13 12.41 13.90
C THR A 54 16.77 12.95 12.62
N CYS A 55 16.42 12.40 11.45
CA CYS A 55 17.02 12.75 10.16
C CYS A 55 16.12 13.64 9.28
N GLY A 56 14.88 13.89 9.73
CA GLY A 56 13.87 14.55 8.91
C GLY A 56 13.52 13.75 7.65
N PRO A 57 13.05 14.41 6.57
CA PRO A 57 12.56 13.74 5.36
C PRO A 57 13.63 12.91 4.62
N TRP A 58 14.92 13.11 4.92
CA TRP A 58 16.01 12.30 4.38
C TRP A 58 15.93 10.82 4.78
N ALA A 59 15.23 10.49 5.87
CA ALA A 59 14.96 9.11 6.23
C ALA A 59 14.19 8.36 5.14
N PHE A 60 13.29 9.02 4.37
CA PHE A 60 12.64 8.36 3.23
C PHE A 60 13.60 8.10 2.08
N ALA A 61 14.50 9.04 1.79
CA ALA A 61 15.49 8.83 0.75
C ALA A 61 16.41 7.66 1.11
N ALA A 62 16.82 7.57 2.38
CA ALA A 62 17.57 6.45 2.93
C ALA A 62 16.79 5.13 2.87
N ALA A 63 15.54 5.11 3.31
CA ALA A 63 14.67 3.93 3.25
C ALA A 63 14.37 3.50 1.82
N ALA A 64 14.13 4.43 0.90
CA ALA A 64 13.97 4.15 -0.52
C ALA A 64 15.26 3.57 -1.11
N ALA A 65 16.43 4.10 -0.74
CA ALA A 65 17.71 3.53 -1.14
C ALA A 65 17.89 2.11 -0.60
N GLY A 66 17.48 1.83 0.63
CA GLY A 66 17.45 0.48 1.21
C GLY A 66 16.46 -0.47 0.51
N LEU A 67 15.29 0.03 0.13
CA LEU A 67 14.22 -0.72 -0.51
C LEU A 67 14.53 -1.09 -1.97
N PHE A 68 15.02 -0.13 -2.75
CA PHE A 68 15.28 -0.30 -4.18
C PHE A 68 16.75 -0.62 -4.50
N GLY A 69 17.68 -0.33 -3.58
CA GLY A 69 19.12 -0.58 -3.73
C GLY A 69 19.46 -2.02 -4.10
N PRO A 70 18.95 -3.04 -3.37
CA PRO A 70 19.17 -4.44 -3.74
C PRO A 70 18.71 -4.75 -5.17
N MET A 71 17.54 -4.24 -5.58
CA MET A 71 16.98 -4.45 -6.91
C MET A 71 17.83 -3.80 -8.02
N LEU A 72 18.33 -2.59 -7.78
CA LEU A 72 19.23 -1.90 -8.73
C LEU A 72 20.56 -2.61 -8.88
N LEU A 73 21.08 -3.18 -7.80
CA LEU A 73 22.34 -3.93 -7.79
C LEU A 73 22.20 -5.27 -8.52
N GLU A 74 21.04 -5.92 -8.39
CA GLU A 74 20.70 -7.09 -9.19
C GLU A 74 20.54 -6.74 -10.67
N ARG A 75 19.89 -5.61 -11.01
CA ARG A 75 19.68 -5.18 -12.41
C ARG A 75 20.95 -4.71 -13.12
N LYS A 76 21.85 -3.97 -12.46
CA LYS A 76 23.11 -3.49 -13.06
C LYS A 76 24.06 -4.62 -13.45
N ASN A 77 23.96 -5.76 -12.75
CA ASN A 77 24.72 -6.95 -13.10
C ASN A 77 24.10 -7.73 -14.30
N HIS A 78 23.03 -7.21 -14.91
CA HIS A 78 22.33 -7.81 -16.06
C HIS A 78 21.76 -6.77 -17.07
N PRO A 79 22.49 -6.43 -18.14
CA PRO A 79 21.86 -6.02 -19.39
C PRO A 79 21.38 -7.29 -20.12
N HIS A 80 20.07 -7.39 -20.38
CA HIS A 80 19.39 -8.34 -21.29
C HIS A 80 20.28 -9.42 -21.93
N HIS A 81 20.31 -10.65 -21.40
CA HIS A 81 20.44 -11.87 -22.20
C HIS A 81 20.04 -13.14 -21.41
N ASP A 82 19.12 -13.86 -22.04
CA ASP A 82 18.83 -15.30 -22.03
C ASP A 82 18.30 -16.01 -20.77
N HIS A 83 17.04 -16.44 -20.90
CA HIS A 83 16.45 -17.58 -20.20
C HIS A 83 17.14 -18.87 -20.66
N VAL A 84 17.97 -19.52 -19.83
CA VAL A 84 18.11 -20.99 -19.73
C VAL A 84 18.92 -21.33 -18.46
N HIS A 85 18.39 -22.30 -17.70
CA HIS A 85 18.94 -23.09 -16.58
C HIS A 85 20.33 -22.78 -16.00
N GLY A 86 20.40 -22.50 -14.69
CA GLY A 86 21.64 -22.68 -13.90
C GLY A 86 21.75 -21.73 -12.70
N GLY A 87 21.57 -22.28 -11.50
CA GLY A 87 21.66 -21.56 -10.23
C GLY A 87 23.07 -21.02 -9.93
N ASP A 88 23.31 -19.77 -10.29
CA ASP A 88 24.53 -19.08 -9.91
C ASP A 88 24.30 -18.33 -8.59
N THR A 89 24.65 -19.01 -7.49
CA THR A 89 24.63 -18.42 -6.13
C THR A 89 25.53 -17.19 -6.00
N ALA A 90 26.40 -16.91 -6.97
CA ALA A 90 27.21 -15.70 -7.07
C ALA A 90 26.41 -14.43 -7.40
N LYS A 91 25.30 -14.56 -8.15
CA LYS A 91 24.53 -13.44 -8.72
C LYS A 91 23.72 -12.65 -7.68
N HIS A 92 23.34 -13.27 -6.56
CA HIS A 92 22.58 -12.65 -5.46
C HIS A 92 23.42 -12.32 -4.22
N ARG A 93 24.75 -12.53 -4.26
CA ARG A 93 25.64 -12.29 -3.12
C ARG A 93 25.63 -10.84 -2.62
N PRO A 94 25.65 -9.79 -3.47
CA PRO A 94 25.78 -8.45 -2.94
C PRO A 94 24.50 -7.96 -2.25
N ALA A 95 23.31 -8.34 -2.75
CA ALA A 95 22.05 -8.10 -2.06
C ALA A 95 21.96 -8.85 -0.72
N LEU A 96 22.41 -10.12 -0.69
CA LEU A 96 22.47 -10.91 0.53
C LEU A 96 23.44 -10.32 1.56
N VAL A 97 24.63 -9.87 1.12
CA VAL A 97 25.62 -9.21 2.00
C VAL A 97 25.07 -7.91 2.56
N LEU A 98 24.44 -7.08 1.72
CA LEU A 98 23.82 -5.83 2.18
C LEU A 98 22.70 -6.10 3.19
N ALA A 99 21.84 -7.09 2.94
CA ALA A 99 20.79 -7.48 3.87
C ALA A 99 21.36 -8.00 5.21
N LEU A 100 22.39 -8.85 5.17
CA LEU A 100 23.05 -9.36 6.39
C LEU A 100 23.76 -8.26 7.16
N LEU A 101 24.41 -7.31 6.47
CA LEU A 101 25.04 -6.16 7.09
C LEU A 101 23.99 -5.26 7.77
N GLY A 102 22.86 -5.02 7.11
CA GLY A 102 21.76 -4.25 7.68
C GLY A 102 21.17 -4.90 8.92
N ILE A 103 20.89 -6.21 8.87
CA ILE A 103 20.39 -6.98 10.03
C ILE A 103 21.42 -6.99 11.16
N ALA A 104 22.72 -7.15 10.87
CA ALA A 104 23.76 -7.10 11.89
C ALA A 104 23.87 -5.72 12.55
N MET A 105 23.75 -4.63 11.78
CA MET A 105 23.75 -3.27 12.32
C MET A 105 22.52 -3.00 13.21
N HIS A 106 21.34 -3.42 12.77
CA HIS A 106 20.14 -3.35 13.60
C HIS A 106 20.28 -4.17 14.89
N ALA A 107 20.88 -5.36 14.80
CA ALA A 107 21.15 -6.21 15.94
C ALA A 107 22.15 -5.62 16.93
N PHE A 108 23.16 -4.90 16.43
CA PHE A 108 24.07 -4.13 17.26
C PHE A 108 23.32 -3.05 18.04
N LEU A 109 22.43 -2.32 17.37
CA LEU A 109 21.64 -1.28 18.02
C LEU A 109 20.74 -1.80 19.11
N ASP A 110 19.93 -2.82 18.83
CA ASP A 110 19.03 -3.33 19.86
C ASP A 110 19.81 -4.02 21.00
N GLY A 111 21.08 -4.37 20.76
CA GLY A 111 22.01 -4.78 21.79
C GLY A 111 22.15 -3.75 22.91
N SER A 112 22.11 -2.45 22.61
CA SER A 112 22.25 -1.38 23.62
C SER A 112 21.13 -1.42 24.67
N ALA A 113 19.95 -1.95 24.33
CA ALA A 113 18.85 -2.14 25.28
C ALA A 113 19.19 -3.11 26.43
N PHE A 114 20.25 -3.91 26.28
CA PHE A 114 20.75 -4.82 27.31
C PHE A 114 21.96 -4.29 28.08
N ALA A 115 22.38 -3.05 27.83
CA ALA A 115 23.48 -2.42 28.56
C ALA A 115 23.10 -2.30 30.06
N GLU A 116 23.98 -2.78 30.94
CA GLU A 116 23.79 -2.69 32.39
C GLU A 116 23.99 -1.23 32.84
N HIS A 117 22.89 -0.51 33.02
CA HIS A 117 22.90 0.84 33.59
C HIS A 117 23.02 0.73 35.11
N VAL A 118 24.20 1.04 35.64
CA VAL A 118 24.41 1.23 37.08
C VAL A 118 24.24 2.72 37.36
N ASP A 119 23.04 3.13 37.74
CA ASP A 119 22.81 4.49 38.23
C ASP A 119 23.42 4.65 39.64
N GLU A 120 24.18 5.73 39.86
CA GLU A 120 24.76 6.08 41.18
C GLU A 120 23.71 6.37 42.27
N HIS A 121 22.43 6.49 41.91
CA HIS A 121 21.32 6.76 42.83
C HIS A 121 20.23 5.71 42.63
N GLY A 122 20.25 4.66 43.45
CA GLY A 122 19.36 3.49 43.35
C GLY A 122 17.87 3.78 43.55
N SER A 123 17.21 4.40 42.58
CA SER A 123 15.76 4.58 42.56
C SER A 123 15.13 4.28 41.19
N ALA A 124 14.32 3.22 41.16
CA ALA A 124 13.07 3.07 40.41
C ALA A 124 13.01 3.35 38.88
N HIS A 125 14.02 2.98 38.09
CA HIS A 125 13.87 2.82 36.63
C HIS A 125 14.02 1.38 36.10
N ALA A 126 14.18 0.40 37.01
CA ALA A 126 14.40 -1.01 36.68
C ALA A 126 13.28 -1.67 35.82
N HIS A 127 12.02 -1.25 35.96
CA HIS A 127 10.92 -1.83 35.17
C HIS A 127 10.91 -1.38 33.70
N GLY A 128 11.41 -0.18 33.38
CA GLY A 128 11.45 0.32 32.01
C GLY A 128 12.49 -0.40 31.15
N SER A 129 13.67 -0.67 31.71
CA SER A 129 14.75 -1.42 31.04
C SER A 129 14.41 -2.89 30.87
N GLU A 130 13.66 -3.50 31.80
CA GLU A 130 13.26 -4.91 31.73
C GLU A 130 12.19 -5.13 30.66
N LEU A 131 11.18 -4.26 30.58
CA LEU A 131 10.17 -4.27 29.51
C LEU A 131 10.78 -4.01 28.13
N LEU A 132 11.70 -3.04 28.04
CA LEU A 132 12.47 -2.77 26.82
C LEU A 132 13.24 -4.01 26.36
N GLY A 133 14.00 -4.63 27.28
CA GLY A 133 14.75 -5.84 26.96
C GLY A 133 13.85 -7.03 26.58
N LEU A 134 12.68 -7.18 27.20
CA LEU A 134 11.69 -8.20 26.84
C LEU A 134 11.11 -7.97 25.44
N ALA A 135 10.80 -6.71 25.08
CA ALA A 135 10.36 -6.35 23.74
C ALA A 135 11.44 -6.65 22.69
N VAL A 136 12.73 -6.42 23.04
CA VAL A 136 13.85 -6.80 22.18
C VAL A 136 13.92 -8.31 21.99
N VAL A 137 13.87 -9.07 23.09
CA VAL A 137 13.85 -10.55 23.04
C VAL A 137 12.74 -11.06 22.13
N LEU A 138 11.54 -10.48 22.22
CA LEU A 138 10.36 -11.01 21.55
C LEU A 138 10.42 -10.86 20.02
N HIS A 139 11.00 -9.76 19.50
CA HIS A 139 11.15 -9.58 18.05
C HIS A 139 12.35 -10.30 17.44
N ARG A 140 13.26 -10.87 18.25
CA ARG A 140 14.43 -11.65 17.78
C ARG A 140 14.05 -12.98 17.16
N MET A 141 12.91 -13.55 17.56
CA MET A 141 12.38 -14.77 16.95
C MET A 141 12.08 -14.59 15.45
N PRO A 142 11.30 -13.57 15.02
CA PRO A 142 11.11 -13.27 13.60
C PRO A 142 12.41 -13.05 12.83
N GLU A 143 13.39 -12.36 13.41
CA GLU A 143 14.69 -12.11 12.76
C GLU A 143 15.48 -13.40 12.50
N GLY A 144 15.60 -14.26 13.51
CA GLY A 144 16.35 -15.52 13.39
C GLY A 144 15.78 -16.43 12.31
N LEU A 145 14.46 -16.43 12.22
CA LEU A 145 13.71 -17.11 11.18
C LEU A 145 13.94 -16.49 9.79
N ALA A 146 13.88 -15.17 9.67
CA ALA A 146 14.15 -14.46 8.43
C ALA A 146 15.57 -14.70 7.92
N ILE A 147 16.58 -14.66 8.80
CA ILE A 147 17.99 -14.97 8.45
C ILE A 147 18.11 -16.40 7.94
N TRP A 148 17.50 -17.35 8.64
CA TRP A 148 17.53 -18.76 8.22
C TRP A 148 16.93 -18.95 6.83
N TRP A 149 15.80 -18.30 6.55
CA TRP A 149 15.13 -18.33 5.24
C TRP A 149 15.84 -17.55 4.15
N LEU A 150 16.54 -16.47 4.49
CA LEU A 150 17.26 -15.65 3.53
C LEU A 150 18.53 -16.37 3.06
N VAL A 151 19.28 -16.96 4.00
CA VAL A 151 20.64 -17.48 3.77
C VAL A 151 20.63 -18.94 3.30
N ARG A 152 19.87 -19.83 3.97
CA ARG A 152 19.94 -21.28 3.72
C ARG A 152 19.58 -21.67 2.28
N PRO A 153 18.48 -21.17 1.67
CA PRO A 153 18.13 -21.52 0.29
C PRO A 153 19.11 -20.97 -0.74
N ARG A 154 19.68 -19.78 -0.49
CA ARG A 154 20.60 -19.09 -1.42
C ARG A 154 21.99 -19.68 -1.42
N LEU A 155 22.56 -19.95 -0.24
CA LEU A 155 23.92 -20.49 -0.13
C LEU A 155 23.94 -22.02 -0.06
N ARG A 156 22.76 -22.66 -0.01
CA ARG A 156 22.58 -24.12 0.11
C ARG A 156 23.39 -24.75 1.26
N SER A 157 23.69 -23.96 2.29
CA SER A 157 24.55 -24.33 3.42
C SER A 157 23.87 -23.95 4.73
N ALA A 158 23.59 -24.94 5.57
CA ALA A 158 23.11 -24.72 6.93
C ALA A 158 24.19 -24.01 7.77
N GLY A 159 25.47 -24.34 7.56
CA GLY A 159 26.59 -23.69 8.24
C GLY A 159 26.67 -22.19 7.95
N ALA A 160 26.36 -21.76 6.71
CA ALA A 160 26.32 -20.34 6.37
C ALA A 160 25.16 -19.61 7.08
N ALA A 161 23.99 -20.25 7.21
CA ALA A 161 22.86 -19.69 7.95
C ALA A 161 23.15 -19.61 9.46
N VAL A 162 23.77 -20.63 10.04
CA VAL A 162 24.26 -20.59 11.43
C VAL A 162 25.32 -19.49 11.61
N GLY A 163 26.25 -19.35 10.66
CA GLY A 163 27.25 -18.28 10.68
C GLY A 163 26.64 -16.88 10.64
N ALA A 164 25.58 -16.67 9.85
CA ALA A 164 24.84 -15.42 9.84
C ALA A 164 24.11 -15.15 11.17
N LEU A 165 23.52 -16.17 11.79
CA LEU A 165 22.92 -16.04 13.12
C LEU A 165 23.97 -15.72 14.19
N ALA A 166 25.15 -16.35 14.10
CA ALA A 166 26.26 -16.08 15.01
C ALA A 166 26.81 -14.65 14.83
N LEU A 167 26.87 -14.14 13.59
CA LEU A 167 27.21 -12.76 13.31
C LEU A 167 26.23 -11.80 13.99
N VAL A 168 24.93 -12.05 13.86
CA VAL A 168 23.87 -11.23 14.47
C VAL A 168 23.90 -11.30 15.99
N ALA A 169 24.05 -12.50 16.57
CA ALA A 169 24.22 -12.66 18.01
C ALA A 169 25.48 -11.94 18.52
N GLY A 170 26.59 -12.03 17.79
CA GLY A 170 27.82 -11.30 18.10
C GLY A 170 27.63 -9.79 18.04
N ALA A 171 26.91 -9.28 17.04
CA ALA A 171 26.55 -7.88 16.93
C ALA A 171 25.72 -7.42 18.14
N THR A 172 24.72 -8.19 18.57
CA THR A 172 23.91 -7.88 19.77
C THR A 172 24.74 -7.84 21.05
N VAL A 173 25.67 -8.78 21.23
CA VAL A 173 26.58 -8.76 22.41
C VAL A 173 27.53 -7.56 22.36
N MET A 174 28.02 -7.19 21.17
CA MET A 174 28.84 -5.99 21.02
C MET A 174 28.03 -4.72 21.30
N GLY A 175 26.78 -4.68 20.84
CA GLY A 175 25.82 -3.62 21.11
C GLY A 175 25.56 -3.40 22.59
N SER A 176 25.40 -4.47 23.36
CA SER A 176 25.16 -4.36 24.80
C SER A 176 26.35 -3.86 25.61
N ARG A 177 27.53 -3.78 24.99
CA ARG A 177 28.77 -3.33 25.64
C ARG A 177 29.23 -1.97 25.16
N PHE A 178 29.05 -1.68 23.86
CA PHE A 178 29.61 -0.51 23.19
C PHE A 178 28.56 0.34 22.49
N GLY A 179 27.28 -0.03 22.55
CA GLY A 179 26.19 0.65 21.86
C GLY A 179 26.10 2.12 22.24
N ASP A 180 26.12 2.41 23.54
CA ASP A 180 26.01 3.79 24.04
C ASP A 180 27.21 4.63 23.63
N GLU A 181 28.44 4.15 23.84
CA GLU A 181 29.65 4.87 23.43
C GLU A 181 29.69 5.15 21.92
N LEU A 182 29.30 4.18 21.10
CA LEU A 182 29.34 4.31 19.64
C LEU A 182 28.29 5.30 19.13
N VAL A 183 27.06 5.25 19.66
CA VAL A 183 25.97 6.16 19.28
C VAL A 183 26.34 7.61 19.62
N HIS A 184 26.96 7.85 20.77
CA HIS A 184 27.43 9.17 21.16
C HIS A 184 28.65 9.65 20.33
N GLY A 185 29.57 8.74 19.97
CA GLY A 185 30.80 9.09 19.24
C GLY A 185 30.62 9.30 17.72
N THR A 186 29.69 8.59 17.08
CA THR A 186 29.44 8.69 15.63
C THR A 186 28.33 9.69 15.26
N GLY A 187 27.53 10.10 16.24
CA GLY A 187 26.43 11.05 16.08
C GLY A 187 25.10 10.34 15.75
N VAL A 188 24.07 10.64 16.54
CA VAL A 188 22.71 10.06 16.45
C VAL A 188 22.15 10.11 15.02
N VAL A 189 22.37 11.22 14.30
CA VAL A 189 21.87 11.42 12.93
C VAL A 189 22.42 10.38 11.94
N VAL A 190 23.71 10.06 12.01
CA VAL A 190 24.33 9.06 11.12
C VAL A 190 23.72 7.69 11.39
N PHE A 191 23.51 7.38 12.66
CA PHE A 191 22.94 6.10 13.06
C PHE A 191 21.50 5.92 12.59
N SER A 192 20.67 6.93 12.80
CA SER A 192 19.28 6.93 12.36
C SER A 192 19.14 6.91 10.83
N PHE A 193 20.07 7.55 10.11
CA PHE A 193 20.12 7.46 8.65
C PHE A 193 20.40 6.03 8.19
N VAL A 194 21.36 5.35 8.83
CA VAL A 194 21.65 3.93 8.55
C VAL A 194 20.44 3.06 8.92
N GLN A 195 19.77 3.29 10.05
CA GLN A 195 18.54 2.58 10.42
C GLN A 195 17.44 2.72 9.36
N ALA A 196 17.28 3.90 8.75
CA ALA A 196 16.33 4.09 7.66
C ALA A 196 16.70 3.23 6.43
N VAL A 197 17.98 3.19 6.03
CA VAL A 197 18.45 2.27 4.97
C VAL A 197 18.15 0.81 5.33
N VAL A 198 18.40 0.43 6.59
CA VAL A 198 18.13 -0.93 7.06
C VAL A 198 16.63 -1.24 7.02
N ALA A 199 15.76 -0.35 7.49
CA ALA A 199 14.30 -0.50 7.42
C ALA A 199 13.83 -0.72 5.98
N GLY A 200 14.36 0.06 5.03
CA GLY A 200 14.13 -0.12 3.61
C GLY A 200 14.56 -1.51 3.11
N SER A 201 15.74 -1.98 3.51
CA SER A 201 16.27 -3.29 3.13
C SER A 201 15.47 -4.46 3.74
N LEU A 202 14.98 -4.32 4.96
CA LEU A 202 14.10 -5.30 5.61
C LEU A 202 12.78 -5.39 4.85
N LEU A 203 12.19 -4.24 4.48
CA LEU A 203 10.98 -4.18 3.68
C LEU A 203 11.19 -4.82 2.30
N HIS A 204 12.35 -4.60 1.66
CA HIS A 204 12.72 -5.29 0.41
C HIS A 204 12.69 -6.81 0.57
N VAL A 205 13.33 -7.34 1.62
CA VAL A 205 13.37 -8.78 1.89
C VAL A 205 11.96 -9.33 2.08
N VAL A 206 11.15 -8.69 2.93
CA VAL A 206 9.77 -9.14 3.21
C VAL A 206 8.91 -9.13 1.93
N ILE A 207 9.02 -8.09 1.11
CA ILE A 207 8.24 -7.92 -0.11
C ILE A 207 8.65 -8.94 -1.18
N HIS A 208 9.95 -9.05 -1.48
CA HIS A 208 10.43 -9.76 -2.66
C HIS A 208 10.84 -11.21 -2.40
N HIS A 209 11.01 -11.65 -1.15
CA HIS A 209 11.61 -12.94 -0.85
C HIS A 209 10.59 -13.87 -0.15
N ALA A 210 10.08 -14.85 -0.90
CA ALA A 210 9.07 -15.82 -0.41
C ALA A 210 9.65 -17.15 0.08
N PRO A 211 9.05 -17.78 1.11
CA PRO A 211 9.37 -19.15 1.48
C PRO A 211 9.17 -20.09 0.27
N PRO A 212 10.11 -21.03 0.04
CA PRO A 212 10.04 -21.96 -1.09
C PRO A 212 8.77 -22.84 -1.15
N SER A 213 8.06 -23.03 -0.03
CA SER A 213 6.84 -23.85 0.04
C SER A 213 5.57 -23.15 -0.47
N VAL A 214 5.56 -21.81 -0.53
CA VAL A 214 4.44 -21.04 -1.12
C VAL A 214 4.63 -20.86 -2.64
N ALA A 215 5.88 -20.89 -3.11
CA ALA A 215 6.16 -21.02 -4.54
C ALA A 215 5.68 -22.37 -5.12
N TRP A 216 5.59 -23.41 -4.27
CA TRP A 216 5.08 -24.74 -4.65
C TRP A 216 3.58 -24.76 -4.95
N SER A 217 2.73 -23.97 -4.27
CA SER A 217 1.30 -23.93 -4.59
C SER A 217 1.02 -23.26 -5.93
N HIS A 218 1.74 -22.20 -6.27
CA HIS A 218 1.60 -21.52 -7.57
C HIS A 218 2.13 -22.36 -8.75
N HIS A 219 3.23 -23.10 -8.58
CA HIS A 219 3.77 -23.92 -9.67
C HIS A 219 3.05 -25.26 -9.88
N HIS A 220 2.50 -25.88 -8.84
CA HIS A 220 1.83 -27.18 -9.01
C HIS A 220 0.47 -27.12 -9.70
N HIS A 221 -0.25 -25.99 -9.61
CA HIS A 221 -1.49 -25.81 -10.38
C HIS A 221 -1.27 -25.64 -11.88
N HIS A 222 -0.08 -25.18 -12.31
CA HIS A 222 0.25 -25.04 -13.73
C HIS A 222 0.98 -26.25 -14.32
N ALA A 223 1.74 -27.01 -13.52
CA ALA A 223 2.59 -28.08 -14.01
C ALA A 223 1.91 -29.47 -14.09
N ARG A 224 0.76 -29.66 -13.44
CA ARG A 224 -0.06 -30.86 -13.60
C ARG A 224 -1.51 -30.41 -13.79
N GLY A 225 -2.10 -30.75 -14.93
CA GLY A 225 -3.55 -30.64 -15.15
C GLY A 225 -4.37 -31.58 -14.26
N ALA A 226 -4.04 -31.66 -12.97
CA ALA A 226 -4.83 -32.33 -11.97
C ALA A 226 -6.03 -31.44 -11.65
N SER A 227 -7.22 -31.98 -11.89
CA SER A 227 -8.48 -31.39 -11.47
C SER A 227 -8.42 -31.03 -9.98
N ILE A 228 -8.95 -29.86 -9.62
CA ILE A 228 -9.16 -29.40 -8.23
C ILE A 228 -9.95 -30.44 -7.40
N ALA A 229 -10.60 -31.41 -8.04
CA ALA A 229 -11.37 -32.48 -7.39
C ALA A 229 -10.54 -33.52 -6.61
N ASP A 230 -9.22 -33.65 -6.85
CA ASP A 230 -8.43 -34.75 -6.28
C ASP A 230 -7.56 -34.36 -5.06
N ALA A 231 -7.67 -33.13 -4.56
CA ALA A 231 -6.89 -32.66 -3.42
C ALA A 231 -7.71 -32.66 -2.11
N ASP A 232 -7.10 -33.16 -1.03
CA ASP A 232 -7.73 -33.25 0.30
C ASP A 232 -8.29 -31.88 0.75
N PRO A 233 -9.62 -31.74 0.92
CA PRO A 233 -10.27 -30.49 1.30
C PRO A 233 -9.75 -29.90 2.63
N HIS A 234 -9.30 -30.75 3.56
CA HIS A 234 -8.79 -30.33 4.85
C HIS A 234 -7.39 -29.69 4.72
N LEU A 235 -6.53 -30.27 3.89
CA LEU A 235 -5.19 -29.73 3.62
C LEU A 235 -5.24 -28.36 2.94
N HIS A 236 -6.23 -28.13 2.07
CA HIS A 236 -6.44 -26.83 1.42
C HIS A 236 -6.91 -25.73 2.37
N ARG A 237 -7.79 -26.07 3.32
CA ARG A 237 -8.36 -25.09 4.26
C ARG A 237 -7.34 -24.65 5.30
N ASP A 238 -6.56 -25.56 5.86
CA ASP A 238 -5.56 -25.24 6.88
C ASP A 238 -4.42 -24.37 6.33
N VAL A 239 -4.04 -24.57 5.05
CA VAL A 239 -3.02 -23.75 4.37
C VAL A 239 -3.55 -22.36 4.02
N GLN A 240 -4.87 -22.18 3.81
CA GLN A 240 -5.47 -20.87 3.56
C GLN A 240 -5.61 -20.03 4.83
N VAL A 241 -6.00 -20.65 5.95
CA VAL A 241 -6.25 -19.93 7.21
C VAL A 241 -4.94 -19.63 7.96
N ALA A 242 -3.95 -20.51 7.87
CA ALA A 242 -2.68 -20.40 8.59
C ALA A 242 -1.97 -19.03 8.43
N PRO A 243 -1.78 -18.45 7.22
CA PRO A 243 -1.18 -17.13 7.04
C PRO A 243 -1.92 -16.02 7.77
N ALA A 244 -3.26 -16.06 7.79
CA ALA A 244 -4.06 -15.05 8.47
C ALA A 244 -3.93 -15.17 9.99
N VAL A 245 -3.87 -16.39 10.52
CA VAL A 245 -3.57 -16.62 11.94
C VAL A 245 -2.18 -16.08 12.28
N GLY A 246 -1.19 -16.35 11.44
CA GLY A 246 0.15 -15.79 11.55
C GLY A 246 0.15 -14.26 11.58
N ALA A 247 -0.58 -13.63 10.66
CA ALA A 247 -0.73 -12.18 10.59
C ALA A 247 -1.37 -11.60 11.86
N VAL A 248 -2.40 -12.24 12.42
CA VAL A 248 -3.01 -11.83 13.69
C VAL A 248 -2.02 -11.95 14.84
N LEU A 249 -1.30 -13.07 14.95
CA LEU A 249 -0.24 -13.22 15.97
C LEU A 249 0.83 -12.15 15.83
N GLY A 250 1.19 -11.80 14.59
CA GLY A 250 2.16 -10.76 14.30
C GLY A 250 1.66 -9.37 14.66
N LEU A 251 0.39 -9.07 14.41
CA LEU A 251 -0.24 -7.82 14.81
C LEU A 251 -0.34 -7.70 16.33
N THR A 252 -0.72 -8.78 17.02
CA THR A 252 -0.71 -8.82 18.49
C THR A 252 0.68 -8.54 19.04
N LEU A 253 1.72 -9.14 18.44
CA LEU A 253 3.10 -8.84 18.81
C LEU A 253 3.44 -7.36 18.61
N LEU A 254 3.10 -6.78 17.47
CA LEU A 254 3.34 -5.36 17.20
C LEU A 254 2.67 -4.47 18.25
N VAL A 255 1.39 -4.72 18.56
CA VAL A 255 0.67 -3.96 19.58
C VAL A 255 1.36 -4.09 20.93
N VAL A 256 1.75 -5.31 21.34
CA VAL A 256 2.48 -5.52 22.59
C VAL A 256 3.79 -4.75 22.60
N VAL A 257 4.56 -4.76 21.51
CA VAL A 257 5.83 -4.00 21.41
C VAL A 257 5.56 -2.50 21.50
N THR A 258 4.58 -1.97 20.76
CA THR A 258 4.23 -0.54 20.79
C THR A 258 3.82 -0.07 22.19
N GLU A 259 3.03 -0.88 22.89
CA GLU A 259 2.52 -0.56 24.23
C GLU A 259 3.58 -0.75 25.33
N SER A 260 4.61 -1.56 25.11
CA SER A 260 5.64 -1.88 26.12
C SER A 260 6.97 -1.15 25.95
N HIS A 261 7.23 -0.55 24.78
CA HIS A 261 8.51 0.05 24.46
C HIS A 261 8.49 1.58 24.66
N PRO A 262 9.33 2.16 25.53
CA PRO A 262 9.33 3.61 25.82
C PRO A 262 9.52 4.48 24.58
N THR A 263 10.44 4.11 23.68
CA THR A 263 10.60 4.79 22.39
C THR A 263 9.36 4.65 21.50
N ALA A 264 8.70 3.49 21.45
CA ALA A 264 7.48 3.33 20.67
C ALA A 264 6.32 4.15 21.24
N GLN A 265 6.21 4.25 22.57
CA GLN A 265 5.25 5.15 23.22
C GLN A 265 5.56 6.63 22.94
N ARG A 266 6.84 7.03 22.94
CA ARG A 266 7.26 8.38 22.52
C ARG A 266 6.88 8.66 21.07
N ILE A 267 7.22 7.77 20.15
CA ILE A 267 6.83 7.87 18.73
C ILE A 267 5.30 7.96 18.61
N ALA A 268 4.56 7.08 19.31
CA ALA A 268 3.10 7.08 19.26
C ALA A 268 2.51 8.39 19.83
N HIS A 269 3.13 8.99 20.84
CA HIS A 269 2.71 10.25 21.45
C HIS A 269 3.10 11.48 20.62
N GLU A 270 4.33 11.53 20.09
CA GLU A 270 4.87 12.66 19.33
C GLU A 270 4.33 12.70 17.90
N ILE A 271 4.15 11.54 17.27
CA ILE A 271 3.76 11.44 15.87
C ILE A 271 2.26 11.12 15.70
N GLY A 272 1.63 10.41 16.65
CA GLY A 272 0.20 10.14 16.58
C GLY A 272 -0.27 9.21 15.45
N MET A 273 0.62 8.67 14.60
CA MET A 273 0.30 7.85 13.41
C MET A 273 -0.81 6.80 13.64
N GLY A 274 -0.78 6.06 14.76
CA GLY A 274 -1.79 5.06 15.06
C GLY A 274 -3.18 5.65 15.30
N ALA A 275 -3.23 6.75 16.05
CA ALA A 275 -4.47 7.49 16.31
C ALA A 275 -4.99 8.15 15.02
N THR A 276 -4.11 8.70 14.20
CA THR A 276 -4.46 9.31 12.90
C THR A 276 -4.95 8.24 11.94
N PHE A 277 -4.29 7.10 11.84
CA PHE A 277 -4.76 5.96 11.06
C PHE A 277 -6.16 5.51 11.49
N LEU A 278 -6.38 5.35 12.81
CA LEU A 278 -7.67 4.93 13.34
C LEU A 278 -8.76 5.98 13.09
N THR A 279 -8.43 7.26 13.21
CA THR A 279 -9.33 8.37 12.92
C THR A 279 -9.74 8.36 11.45
N LEU A 280 -8.77 8.31 10.54
CA LEU A 280 -9.03 8.24 9.10
C LEU A 280 -9.82 6.96 8.73
N ALA A 281 -9.56 5.84 9.40
CA ALA A 281 -10.28 4.58 9.19
C ALA A 281 -11.75 4.68 9.67
N LEU A 282 -12.00 5.24 10.86
CA LEU A 282 -13.34 5.49 11.39
C LEU A 282 -14.14 6.40 10.46
N GLU A 283 -13.52 7.48 9.97
CA GLU A 283 -14.11 8.43 9.04
C GLU A 283 -14.45 7.81 7.69
N SER A 284 -13.56 6.97 7.19
CA SER A 284 -13.70 6.36 5.87
C SER A 284 -14.69 5.20 5.86
N ALA A 285 -14.88 4.51 6.99
CA ALA A 285 -15.60 3.24 7.04
C ALA A 285 -17.06 3.31 6.55
N PRO A 286 -17.89 4.29 6.94
CA PRO A 286 -19.27 4.40 6.44
C PRO A 286 -19.32 4.58 4.93
N ALA A 287 -18.50 5.50 4.39
CA ALA A 287 -18.44 5.79 2.96
C ALA A 287 -17.96 4.57 2.14
N LEU A 288 -16.95 3.85 2.64
CA LEU A 288 -16.44 2.64 2.00
C LEU A 288 -17.47 1.51 1.96
N LEU A 289 -18.19 1.26 3.05
CA LEU A 289 -19.25 0.24 3.06
C LEU A 289 -20.37 0.55 2.08
N VAL A 290 -20.85 1.80 2.05
CA VAL A 290 -21.85 2.25 1.07
C VAL A 290 -21.33 2.04 -0.35
N SER A 291 -20.06 2.35 -0.61
CA SER A 291 -19.41 2.11 -1.91
C SER A 291 -19.42 0.65 -2.33
N TYR A 292 -19.06 -0.26 -1.43
CA TYR A 292 -19.00 -1.69 -1.73
C TYR A 292 -20.38 -2.25 -2.06
N VAL A 293 -21.40 -1.88 -1.28
CA VAL A 293 -22.79 -2.26 -1.56
C VAL A 293 -23.25 -1.70 -2.90
N ALA A 294 -22.99 -0.42 -3.17
CA ALA A 294 -23.33 0.21 -4.44
C ALA A 294 -22.66 -0.50 -5.63
N SER A 295 -21.38 -0.88 -5.50
CA SER A 295 -20.63 -1.62 -6.54
C SER A 295 -21.21 -2.98 -6.84
N GLY A 296 -21.58 -3.72 -5.80
CA GLY A 296 -22.29 -4.97 -5.96
C GLY A 296 -23.61 -4.82 -6.71
N LEU A 297 -24.42 -3.83 -6.34
CA LEU A 297 -25.70 -3.57 -7.00
C LEU A 297 -25.50 -3.18 -8.47
N LEU A 298 -24.55 -2.29 -8.78
CA LEU A 298 -24.29 -1.91 -10.17
C LEU A 298 -23.87 -3.13 -11.01
N HIS A 299 -22.94 -3.95 -10.50
CA HIS A 299 -22.49 -5.16 -11.18
C HIS A 299 -23.67 -6.09 -11.50
N ALA A 300 -24.66 -6.19 -10.61
CA ALA A 300 -25.85 -7.00 -10.81
C ALA A 300 -26.87 -6.43 -11.84
N PHE A 301 -26.84 -5.12 -12.10
CA PHE A 301 -27.91 -4.42 -12.84
C PHE A 301 -27.49 -3.66 -14.11
N LEU A 302 -26.21 -3.69 -14.52
CA LEU A 302 -25.72 -2.94 -15.69
C LEU A 302 -26.39 -3.41 -17.02
N PRO A 303 -27.28 -2.62 -17.66
CA PRO A 303 -28.04 -3.07 -18.84
C PRO A 303 -27.30 -2.84 -20.17
N ARG A 304 -27.57 -3.69 -21.18
CA ARG A 304 -26.96 -3.60 -22.53
C ARG A 304 -27.38 -2.36 -23.35
N SER A 305 -28.60 -1.85 -23.16
CA SER A 305 -29.13 -0.65 -23.83
C SER A 305 -28.35 0.63 -23.51
N PHE A 306 -27.54 0.58 -22.45
CA PHE A 306 -26.74 1.67 -21.94
C PHE A 306 -25.61 2.10 -22.90
N VAL A 307 -24.93 1.13 -23.52
CA VAL A 307 -23.80 1.42 -24.44
C VAL A 307 -24.29 2.11 -25.72
N GLY A 308 -25.45 1.71 -26.25
CA GLY A 308 -26.06 2.36 -27.41
C GLY A 308 -26.53 3.80 -27.14
N TRP A 309 -26.94 4.11 -25.90
CA TRP A 309 -27.21 5.50 -25.50
C TRP A 309 -25.91 6.31 -25.40
N LEU A 310 -24.82 5.73 -24.95
CA LEU A 310 -23.52 6.41 -24.86
C LEU A 310 -22.97 6.82 -26.24
N ALA A 311 -23.29 6.05 -27.27
CA ALA A 311 -22.82 6.27 -28.64
C ALA A 311 -23.46 7.45 -29.41
N LYS A 312 -24.68 7.89 -29.05
CA LYS A 312 -25.40 8.88 -29.88
C LYS A 312 -24.79 10.30 -29.80
N GLY A 313 -24.84 11.05 -30.89
CA GLY A 313 -24.37 12.44 -30.95
C GLY A 313 -22.87 12.57 -31.23
N GLY A 314 -22.35 13.79 -31.17
CA GLY A 314 -20.92 14.07 -31.43
C GLY A 314 -20.01 13.83 -30.22
N PRO A 315 -18.67 13.94 -30.38
CA PRO A 315 -17.68 13.65 -29.32
C PRO A 315 -17.91 14.42 -28.02
N PHE A 316 -18.38 15.67 -28.09
CA PHE A 316 -18.70 16.46 -26.90
C PHE A 316 -19.90 15.90 -26.14
N THR A 317 -21.00 15.57 -26.84
CA THR A 317 -22.19 14.94 -26.23
C THR A 317 -21.86 13.57 -25.64
N GLN A 318 -21.02 12.79 -26.33
CA GLN A 318 -20.51 11.51 -25.85
C GLN A 318 -19.70 11.68 -24.56
N SER A 319 -18.86 12.72 -24.47
CA SER A 319 -18.12 13.05 -23.25
C SER A 319 -19.06 13.43 -22.10
N LEU A 320 -20.05 14.30 -22.36
CA LEU A 320 -21.04 14.69 -21.36
C LEU A 320 -21.79 13.47 -20.80
N ARG A 321 -22.17 12.53 -21.67
CA ARG A 321 -22.78 11.27 -21.25
C ARG A 321 -21.82 10.40 -20.45
N GLY A 322 -20.55 10.32 -20.84
CA GLY A 322 -19.51 9.63 -20.06
C GLY A 322 -19.39 10.17 -18.63
N VAL A 323 -19.40 11.50 -18.45
CA VAL A 323 -19.40 12.11 -17.11
C VAL A 323 -20.63 11.73 -16.31
N VAL A 324 -21.82 11.75 -16.92
CA VAL A 324 -23.07 11.39 -16.21
C VAL A 324 -23.02 9.94 -15.70
N VAL A 325 -22.39 9.06 -16.46
CA VAL A 325 -22.23 7.66 -16.07
C VAL A 325 -21.21 7.49 -14.94
N GLY A 326 -20.13 8.28 -14.93
CA GLY A 326 -19.03 8.17 -13.96
C GLY A 326 -19.48 8.04 -12.49
N PRO A 327 -20.25 8.98 -11.93
CA PRO A 327 -20.75 8.93 -10.55
C PRO A 327 -21.59 7.68 -10.23
N LEU A 328 -22.26 7.12 -11.24
CA LEU A 328 -23.09 5.92 -11.10
C LEU A 328 -22.25 4.64 -11.09
N LEU A 329 -20.97 4.73 -11.43
CA LEU A 329 -19.99 3.65 -11.38
C LEU A 329 -19.19 3.72 -10.07
N PRO A 330 -19.55 2.95 -9.03
CA PRO A 330 -18.75 2.74 -7.82
C PRO A 330 -17.53 1.86 -8.10
N VAL A 331 -16.76 2.22 -9.12
CA VAL A 331 -15.60 1.48 -9.59
C VAL A 331 -14.37 2.32 -9.28
N CYS A 332 -13.45 1.76 -8.51
CA CYS A 332 -12.18 2.41 -8.21
C CYS A 332 -11.29 2.51 -9.47
N SER A 333 -10.20 3.27 -9.36
CA SER A 333 -9.19 3.40 -10.42
C SER A 333 -8.66 2.06 -10.95
N CYS A 334 -8.65 1.01 -10.13
CA CYS A 334 -8.23 -0.34 -10.53
C CYS A 334 -9.31 -1.08 -11.36
N GLY A 335 -10.58 -0.88 -11.04
CA GLY A 335 -11.70 -1.58 -11.69
C GLY A 335 -12.21 -0.90 -12.97
N VAL A 336 -11.92 0.39 -13.13
CA VAL A 336 -12.44 1.17 -14.27
C VAL A 336 -11.77 0.76 -15.58
N LEU A 337 -10.55 0.20 -15.53
CA LEU A 337 -9.77 -0.14 -16.71
C LEU A 337 -10.26 -1.41 -17.43
N PRO A 338 -10.59 -2.53 -16.74
CA PRO A 338 -11.34 -3.63 -17.34
C PRO A 338 -12.69 -3.20 -17.90
N LEU A 339 -13.41 -2.32 -17.19
CA LEU A 339 -14.69 -1.80 -17.66
C LEU A 339 -14.53 -0.94 -18.93
N TYR A 340 -13.49 -0.11 -18.98
CA TYR A 340 -13.12 0.67 -20.15
C TYR A 340 -12.88 -0.26 -21.36
N ARG A 341 -12.07 -1.30 -21.21
CA ARG A 341 -11.84 -2.33 -22.25
C ARG A 341 -13.15 -2.97 -22.72
N ALA A 342 -13.94 -3.49 -21.78
CA ALA A 342 -15.20 -4.15 -22.10
C ALA A 342 -16.20 -3.20 -22.79
N MET A 343 -16.21 -1.92 -22.43
CA MET A 343 -17.02 -0.92 -23.11
C MET A 343 -16.54 -0.64 -24.53
N ARG A 344 -15.22 -0.54 -24.72
CA ARG A 344 -14.60 -0.33 -26.03
C ARG A 344 -14.81 -1.53 -26.97
N GLU A 345 -14.68 -2.74 -26.46
CA GLU A 345 -15.02 -3.98 -27.19
C GLU A 345 -16.51 -4.05 -27.57
N ARG A 346 -17.39 -3.46 -26.75
CA ARG A 346 -18.83 -3.33 -27.04
C ARG A 346 -19.18 -2.13 -27.92
N GLY A 347 -18.19 -1.42 -28.46
CA GLY A 347 -18.38 -0.30 -29.39
C GLY A 347 -18.73 1.04 -28.75
N ALA A 348 -18.47 1.23 -27.45
CA ALA A 348 -18.60 2.56 -26.83
C ALA A 348 -17.61 3.55 -27.49
N PRO A 349 -18.03 4.78 -27.85
CA PRO A 349 -17.15 5.72 -28.51
C PRO A 349 -16.01 6.16 -27.59
N ARG A 350 -14.82 6.42 -28.17
CA ARG A 350 -13.60 6.80 -27.43
C ARG A 350 -13.83 7.97 -26.48
N ALA A 351 -14.49 9.03 -26.96
CA ALA A 351 -14.77 10.23 -26.16
C ALA A 351 -15.52 9.89 -24.87
N ALA A 352 -16.58 9.08 -24.95
CA ALA A 352 -17.34 8.70 -23.78
C ALA A 352 -16.57 7.76 -22.85
N ALA A 353 -15.83 6.80 -23.43
CA ALA A 353 -15.06 5.83 -22.67
C ALA A 353 -13.90 6.50 -21.91
N LEU A 354 -13.15 7.40 -22.55
CA LEU A 354 -12.05 8.15 -21.90
C LEU A 354 -12.59 9.12 -20.84
N THR A 355 -13.70 9.79 -21.14
CA THR A 355 -14.36 10.65 -20.15
C THR A 355 -14.81 9.85 -18.94
N LEU A 356 -15.36 8.65 -19.16
CA LEU A 356 -15.77 7.75 -18.10
C LEU A 356 -14.59 7.24 -17.28
N LEU A 357 -13.49 6.90 -17.95
CA LEU A 357 -12.23 6.45 -17.34
C LEU A 357 -11.72 7.46 -16.30
N VAL A 358 -11.86 8.75 -16.58
CA VAL A 358 -11.50 9.84 -15.65
C VAL A 358 -12.61 10.09 -14.63
N ALA A 359 -13.87 10.17 -15.06
CA ALA A 359 -14.98 10.59 -14.20
C ALA A 359 -15.33 9.58 -13.10
N ALA A 360 -15.24 8.27 -13.38
CA ALA A 360 -15.66 7.22 -12.46
C ALA A 360 -14.88 7.22 -11.13
N PRO A 361 -13.53 7.21 -11.11
CA PRO A 361 -12.79 7.29 -9.84
C PRO A 361 -12.93 8.64 -9.14
N GLU A 362 -13.17 9.74 -9.88
CA GLU A 362 -13.13 11.10 -9.35
C GLU A 362 -14.45 11.60 -8.74
N ILE A 363 -15.59 11.31 -9.39
CA ILE A 363 -16.92 11.83 -9.01
C ILE A 363 -17.80 10.70 -8.45
N GLY A 364 -17.22 9.53 -8.20
CA GLY A 364 -17.92 8.42 -7.57
C GLY A 364 -18.57 8.84 -6.25
N LEU A 365 -19.76 8.31 -5.95
CA LEU A 365 -20.50 8.64 -4.73
C LEU A 365 -19.63 8.49 -3.47
N ALA A 366 -18.83 7.43 -3.40
CA ALA A 366 -17.90 7.17 -2.31
C ALA A 366 -16.84 8.26 -2.17
N THR A 367 -16.23 8.66 -3.29
CA THR A 367 -15.23 9.73 -3.34
C THR A 367 -15.82 11.06 -2.88
N MET A 368 -17.04 11.39 -3.30
CA MET A 368 -17.71 12.63 -2.89
C MET A 368 -18.11 12.62 -1.42
N LEU A 369 -18.66 11.50 -0.91
CA LEU A 369 -18.98 11.37 0.52
C LEU A 369 -17.72 11.47 1.39
N LEU A 370 -16.64 10.79 0.98
CA LEU A 370 -15.37 10.84 1.69
C LEU A 370 -14.72 12.23 1.63
N SER A 371 -14.81 12.90 0.49
CA SER A 371 -14.35 14.29 0.37
C SER A 371 -15.17 15.21 1.26
N TRP A 372 -16.48 14.98 1.35
CA TRP A 372 -17.36 15.78 2.20
C TRP A 372 -17.00 15.64 3.68
N SER A 373 -16.73 14.42 4.13
CA SER A 373 -16.35 14.17 5.52
C SER A 373 -14.95 14.65 5.88
N LEU A 374 -13.98 14.51 4.95
CA LEU A 374 -12.56 14.77 5.24
C LEU A 374 -12.03 16.12 4.77
N LEU A 375 -12.65 16.74 3.77
CA LEU A 375 -12.20 18.02 3.18
C LEU A 375 -13.19 19.16 3.45
N GLY A 376 -14.35 18.84 4.02
CA GLY A 376 -15.47 19.76 4.18
C GLY A 376 -16.28 19.94 2.90
N GLY A 377 -17.54 20.33 3.06
CA GLY A 377 -18.50 20.40 1.95
C GLY A 377 -18.08 21.35 0.82
N GLN A 378 -17.44 22.48 1.14
CA GLN A 378 -17.00 23.45 0.14
C GLN A 378 -15.92 22.86 -0.78
N LEU A 379 -14.86 22.26 -0.21
CA LEU A 379 -13.78 21.69 -1.01
C LEU A 379 -14.23 20.41 -1.74
N ALA A 380 -15.13 19.63 -1.15
CA ALA A 380 -15.76 18.48 -1.82
C ALA A 380 -16.56 18.89 -3.06
N LEU A 381 -17.34 19.98 -3.00
CA LEU A 381 -18.06 20.51 -4.16
C LEU A 381 -17.11 21.03 -5.23
N VAL A 382 -16.07 21.76 -4.84
CA VAL A 382 -15.03 22.23 -5.77
C VAL A 382 -14.35 21.06 -6.45
N ARG A 383 -14.00 20.00 -5.71
CA ARG A 383 -13.46 18.76 -6.27
C ARG A 383 -14.41 18.13 -7.28
N GLY A 384 -15.70 17.97 -6.93
CA GLY A 384 -16.69 17.39 -7.84
C GLY A 384 -16.84 18.18 -9.13
N ALA A 385 -16.93 19.52 -9.05
CA ALA A 385 -17.00 20.38 -10.22
C ALA A 385 -15.71 20.32 -11.06
N ALA A 386 -14.55 20.37 -10.41
CA ALA A 386 -13.25 20.26 -11.05
C ALA A 386 -13.07 18.91 -11.77
N ALA A 387 -13.55 17.83 -11.17
CA ALA A 387 -13.52 16.49 -11.76
C ALA A 387 -14.43 16.38 -13.00
N VAL A 388 -15.63 16.97 -12.97
CA VAL A 388 -16.51 17.06 -14.15
C VAL A 388 -15.79 17.79 -15.29
N VAL A 389 -15.22 18.96 -15.00
CA VAL A 389 -14.50 19.77 -15.99
C VAL A 389 -13.30 19.00 -16.55
N THR A 390 -12.51 18.36 -15.67
CA THR A 390 -11.33 17.59 -16.05
C THR A 390 -11.71 16.42 -16.95
N ALA A 391 -12.71 15.63 -16.57
CA ALA A 391 -13.15 14.48 -17.34
C ALA A 391 -13.62 14.88 -18.74
N ILE A 392 -14.42 15.96 -18.87
CA ILE A 392 -14.85 16.46 -20.17
C ILE A 392 -13.66 17.00 -20.96
N ALA A 393 -12.83 17.86 -20.38
CA ALA A 393 -11.71 18.49 -21.07
C ALA A 393 -10.71 17.45 -21.60
N VAL A 394 -10.38 16.45 -20.79
CA VAL A 394 -9.44 15.37 -21.16
C VAL A 394 -10.10 14.43 -22.16
N GLY A 395 -11.28 13.88 -21.88
CA GLY A 395 -11.92 12.91 -22.75
C GLY A 395 -12.28 13.48 -24.13
N TYR A 396 -12.81 14.70 -24.18
CA TYR A 396 -13.09 15.39 -25.44
C TYR A 396 -11.81 15.87 -26.12
N GLY A 397 -10.89 16.49 -25.38
CA GLY A 397 -9.66 17.09 -25.92
C GLY A 397 -8.75 16.04 -26.56
N VAL A 398 -8.47 14.94 -25.86
CA VAL A 398 -7.63 13.84 -26.35
C VAL A 398 -8.24 13.23 -27.62
N THR A 399 -9.56 12.99 -27.63
CA THR A 399 -10.28 12.45 -28.79
C THR A 399 -10.25 13.40 -30.01
N ARG A 400 -10.18 14.71 -29.79
CA ARG A 400 -10.07 15.70 -30.88
C ARG A 400 -8.66 15.82 -31.44
N VAL A 401 -7.64 15.74 -30.59
CA VAL A 401 -6.24 15.87 -31.00
C VAL A 401 -5.73 14.61 -31.68
N VAL A 402 -6.14 13.44 -31.20
CA VAL A 402 -5.79 12.14 -31.77
C VAL A 402 -6.99 11.59 -32.53
N ARG A 403 -7.01 11.82 -33.85
CA ARG A 403 -8.07 11.33 -34.74
C ARG A 403 -7.91 9.84 -35.01
N ASP A 404 -9.05 9.16 -35.18
CA ASP A 404 -9.14 7.73 -35.40
C ASP A 404 -8.80 7.32 -36.83
N ASP A 405 -8.08 6.22 -36.98
CA ASP A 405 -8.10 5.38 -38.18
C ASP A 405 -9.36 4.50 -38.08
N ALA A 406 -10.31 4.67 -39.00
CA ALA A 406 -11.66 4.12 -38.93
C ALA A 406 -11.73 2.57 -38.87
N GLU A 407 -10.66 1.88 -39.25
CA GLU A 407 -10.58 0.41 -39.35
C GLU A 407 -10.16 -0.26 -38.03
N ALA A 408 -9.48 0.48 -37.13
CA ALA A 408 -9.06 -0.01 -35.82
C ALA A 408 -10.14 0.17 -34.72
N ASP A 409 -11.26 0.83 -35.02
CA ASP A 409 -12.35 1.10 -34.07
C ASP A 409 -13.59 0.21 -34.24
N ALA A 410 -13.56 -0.74 -35.18
CA ALA A 410 -14.66 -1.67 -35.37
C ALA A 410 -14.78 -2.59 -34.14
N PRO A 411 -15.94 -2.62 -33.45
CA PRO A 411 -16.11 -3.47 -32.28
C PRO A 411 -16.02 -4.96 -32.67
N PRO A 412 -15.28 -5.79 -31.92
CA PRO A 412 -15.24 -7.23 -32.16
C PRO A 412 -16.63 -7.88 -31.98
N PRO A 413 -16.86 -9.07 -32.58
CA PRO A 413 -18.13 -9.77 -32.46
C PRO A 413 -18.45 -10.09 -31.00
N ILE A 414 -19.64 -9.69 -30.55
CA ILE A 414 -20.06 -9.76 -29.15
C ILE A 414 -20.28 -11.22 -28.73
N ALA A 415 -19.54 -11.69 -27.72
CA ALA A 415 -19.91 -12.90 -26.99
C ALA A 415 -21.14 -12.61 -26.11
N THR A 416 -22.24 -13.32 -26.38
CA THR A 416 -23.50 -13.15 -25.66
C THR A 416 -23.42 -13.79 -24.26
N LEU A 417 -23.32 -12.97 -23.20
CA LEU A 417 -23.58 -13.45 -21.83
C LEU A 417 -25.10 -13.55 -21.59
N PRO A 418 -25.64 -14.70 -21.14
CA PRO A 418 -27.07 -14.88 -20.95
C PRO A 418 -27.59 -14.07 -19.74
N PRO A 419 -28.74 -13.38 -19.81
CA PRO A 419 -29.57 -13.10 -18.63
C PRO A 419 -30.55 -14.30 -18.47
N THR A 420 -30.83 -14.88 -17.30
CA THR A 420 -31.50 -14.27 -16.15
C THR A 420 -31.53 -15.25 -14.97
N GLY A 421 -31.08 -14.84 -13.78
CA GLY A 421 -31.47 -15.44 -12.51
C GLY A 421 -32.55 -14.60 -11.81
N ALA A 422 -33.28 -15.17 -10.85
CA ALA A 422 -34.26 -14.45 -10.02
C ALA A 422 -33.66 -13.17 -9.39
N LEU A 423 -34.47 -12.14 -9.12
CA LEU A 423 -34.02 -10.85 -8.54
C LEU A 423 -33.15 -11.05 -7.29
N ARG A 424 -33.53 -11.99 -6.41
CA ARG A 424 -32.75 -12.38 -5.23
C ARG A 424 -31.36 -12.91 -5.59
N ALA A 425 -31.25 -13.78 -6.59
CA ALA A 425 -29.98 -14.34 -7.03
C ALA A 425 -29.06 -13.25 -7.61
N ARG A 426 -29.64 -12.27 -8.32
CA ARG A 426 -28.90 -11.11 -8.84
C ARG A 426 -28.40 -10.19 -7.72
N ILE A 427 -29.25 -9.85 -6.75
CA ILE A 427 -28.84 -9.04 -5.58
C ILE A 427 -27.75 -9.75 -4.79
N TRP A 428 -27.90 -11.06 -4.54
CA TRP A 428 -26.89 -11.84 -3.81
C TRP A 428 -25.55 -11.92 -4.56
N ALA A 429 -25.59 -12.18 -5.86
CA ALA A 429 -24.39 -12.16 -6.70
C ALA A 429 -23.71 -10.78 -6.69
N GLY A 430 -24.52 -9.71 -6.74
CA GLY A 430 -24.05 -8.34 -6.58
C GLY A 430 -23.38 -8.10 -5.24
N LEU A 431 -24.07 -8.35 -4.12
CA LEU A 431 -23.52 -8.13 -2.78
C LEU A 431 -22.25 -8.96 -2.53
N ARG A 432 -22.20 -10.21 -3.02
CA ARG A 432 -20.99 -11.04 -2.96
C ARG A 432 -19.83 -10.39 -3.71
N TYR A 433 -20.09 -9.86 -4.91
CA TYR A 433 -19.08 -9.15 -5.69
C TYR A 433 -18.61 -7.86 -4.99
N GLY A 434 -19.55 -7.06 -4.46
CA GLY A 434 -19.27 -5.78 -3.82
C GLY A 434 -18.55 -5.91 -2.48
N LEU A 435 -19.03 -6.77 -1.58
CA LEU A 435 -18.47 -6.97 -0.24
C LEU A 435 -17.39 -8.06 -0.19
N GLY A 436 -17.22 -8.83 -1.26
CA GLY A 436 -16.23 -9.89 -1.37
C GLY A 436 -15.10 -9.50 -2.32
N ASP A 437 -15.31 -9.73 -3.61
CA ASP A 437 -14.27 -9.58 -4.66
C ASP A 437 -13.72 -8.14 -4.74
N THR A 438 -14.59 -7.13 -4.60
CA THR A 438 -14.15 -5.73 -4.63
C THR A 438 -13.28 -5.41 -3.41
N VAL A 439 -13.64 -5.89 -2.21
CA VAL A 439 -12.83 -5.70 -0.99
C VAL A 439 -11.47 -6.39 -1.13
N ASP A 440 -11.44 -7.59 -1.71
CA ASP A 440 -10.22 -8.38 -1.89
C ASP A 440 -9.18 -7.70 -2.78
N HIS A 441 -9.62 -6.84 -3.70
CA HIS A 441 -8.73 -6.11 -4.62
C HIS A 441 -8.47 -4.66 -4.21
N THR A 442 -9.30 -4.07 -3.35
CA THR A 442 -9.19 -2.64 -2.98
C THR A 442 -8.66 -2.42 -1.58
N SER A 443 -8.85 -3.38 -0.66
CA SER A 443 -8.40 -3.23 0.73
C SER A 443 -6.88 -3.03 0.90
N PRO A 444 -5.97 -3.68 0.14
CA PRO A 444 -4.53 -3.42 0.30
C PRO A 444 -4.16 -1.95 -0.02
N TRP A 445 -4.79 -1.39 -1.06
CA TRP A 445 -4.59 -0.01 -1.48
C TRP A 445 -5.20 1.00 -0.51
N ILE A 446 -6.37 0.70 0.06
CA ILE A 446 -6.99 1.52 1.10
C ILE A 446 -6.10 1.54 2.35
N MET A 447 -5.57 0.38 2.77
CA MET A 447 -4.65 0.29 3.91
C MET A 447 -3.38 1.12 3.68
N ILE A 448 -2.80 1.08 2.47
CA ILE A 448 -1.68 1.97 2.14
C ILE A 448 -2.08 3.43 2.14
N GLY A 449 -3.22 3.80 1.57
CA GLY A 449 -3.67 5.20 1.55
C GLY A 449 -3.84 5.77 2.96
N LEU A 450 -4.48 5.00 3.85
CA LEU A 450 -4.64 5.34 5.26
C LEU A 450 -3.30 5.38 6.00
N ALA A 451 -2.41 4.41 5.74
CA ALA A 451 -1.07 4.40 6.32
C ALA A 451 -0.27 5.61 5.87
N LEU A 452 -0.21 5.91 4.56
CA LEU A 452 0.48 7.08 4.02
C LEU A 452 -0.10 8.39 4.55
N GLY A 453 -1.43 8.48 4.74
CA GLY A 453 -2.07 9.62 5.40
C GLY A 453 -1.56 9.80 6.83
N ALA A 454 -1.49 8.72 7.61
CA ALA A 454 -0.92 8.73 8.95
C ALA A 454 0.58 9.05 8.96
N PHE A 455 1.36 8.55 7.98
CA PHE A 455 2.78 8.87 7.83
C PHE A 455 3.01 10.31 7.38
N ALA A 456 2.08 10.95 6.65
CA ALA A 456 2.28 12.30 6.16
C ALA A 456 2.23 13.36 7.27
N GLU A 457 1.59 13.06 8.40
CA GLU A 457 1.46 13.97 9.54
C GLU A 457 2.80 14.45 10.13
N PRO A 458 3.79 13.59 10.45
CA PRO A 458 5.10 14.02 10.92
C PRO A 458 6.01 14.63 9.84
N LEU A 459 5.65 14.52 8.55
CA LEU A 459 6.55 14.93 7.45
C LEU A 459 6.50 16.41 7.14
N LEU A 460 5.38 17.04 7.47
CA LEU A 460 5.04 18.36 6.97
C LEU A 460 4.70 19.25 8.13
N ASP A 461 5.62 20.18 8.40
CA ASP A 461 5.35 21.34 9.23
C ASP A 461 4.87 22.48 8.35
N ALA A 462 3.87 23.23 8.83
CA ALA A 462 3.29 24.36 8.11
C ALA A 462 4.35 25.38 7.64
N ASP A 463 5.43 25.54 8.39
CA ASP A 463 6.57 26.42 8.07
C ASP A 463 7.36 25.96 6.83
N THR A 464 7.44 24.66 6.59
CA THR A 464 8.16 24.11 5.42
C THR A 464 7.34 24.25 4.15
N VAL A 465 6.03 24.01 4.25
CA VAL A 465 5.09 24.13 3.13
C VAL A 465 4.87 25.60 2.76
N GLY A 466 4.83 26.50 3.74
CA GLY A 466 4.68 27.95 3.52
C GLY A 466 5.83 28.61 2.74
N ARG A 467 7.01 27.97 2.65
CA ARG A 467 8.17 28.46 1.88
C ARG A 467 8.06 28.18 0.38
N VAL A 468 7.23 27.24 -0.03
CA VAL A 468 7.04 26.89 -1.45
C VAL A 468 5.92 27.75 -2.03
N SER A 469 6.16 28.37 -3.19
CA SER A 469 5.11 29.16 -3.84
C SER A 469 3.89 28.29 -4.16
N SER A 470 2.69 28.81 -3.90
CA SER A 470 1.43 28.09 -4.14
C SER A 470 1.25 27.64 -5.58
N HIS A 471 1.85 28.34 -6.54
CA HIS A 471 1.86 27.95 -7.95
C HIS A 471 2.73 26.71 -8.21
N LEU A 472 3.91 26.64 -7.59
CA LEU A 472 4.82 25.52 -7.73
C LEU A 472 4.29 24.28 -7.01
N GLU A 473 3.64 24.45 -5.85
CA GLU A 473 2.95 23.35 -5.17
C GLU A 473 1.97 22.65 -6.11
N VAL A 474 1.13 23.40 -6.84
CA VAL A 474 0.14 22.81 -7.76
C VAL A 474 0.82 21.92 -8.81
N VAL A 475 1.91 22.39 -9.40
CA VAL A 475 2.65 21.62 -10.42
C VAL A 475 3.29 20.38 -9.82
N VAL A 476 3.94 20.51 -8.66
CA VAL A 476 4.61 19.41 -7.97
C VAL A 476 3.59 18.35 -7.57
N PHE A 477 2.48 18.74 -6.95
CA PHE A 477 1.43 17.82 -6.51
C PHE A 477 0.69 17.16 -7.68
N ALA A 478 0.43 17.87 -8.77
CA ALA A 478 -0.09 17.25 -10.00
C ALA A 478 0.88 16.20 -10.57
N ALA A 479 2.19 16.50 -10.58
CA ALA A 479 3.21 15.58 -11.05
C ALA A 479 3.40 14.38 -10.12
N LEU A 480 3.28 14.59 -8.80
CA LEU A 480 3.31 13.51 -7.80
C LEU A 480 2.10 12.58 -7.92
N GLY A 481 0.93 13.08 -8.31
CA GLY A 481 -0.22 12.23 -8.60
C GLY A 481 0.02 11.27 -9.77
N LEU A 482 0.78 11.69 -10.79
CA LEU A 482 1.01 10.94 -12.03
C LEU A 482 1.55 9.49 -11.84
N PRO A 483 2.62 9.24 -11.04
CA PRO A 483 3.12 7.90 -10.77
C PRO A 483 2.39 7.18 -9.62
N MET A 484 1.60 7.89 -8.80
CA MET A 484 1.03 7.32 -7.59
C MET A 484 -0.15 6.41 -7.90
N TYR A 485 0.01 5.13 -7.58
CA TYR A 485 -1.07 4.13 -7.66
C TYR A 485 -2.02 4.24 -6.46
N LEU A 486 -2.53 5.44 -6.16
CA LEU A 486 -3.52 5.67 -5.10
C LEU A 486 -4.90 5.84 -5.73
N CYS A 487 -5.84 5.02 -5.31
CA CYS A 487 -7.24 5.26 -5.64
C CYS A 487 -7.75 6.53 -4.94
N ALA A 488 -8.85 7.10 -5.42
CA ALA A 488 -9.46 8.27 -4.82
C ALA A 488 -9.73 8.11 -3.31
N SER A 489 -10.11 6.91 -2.88
CA SER A 489 -10.33 6.59 -1.47
C SER A 489 -9.06 6.67 -0.61
N GLY A 490 -7.89 6.36 -1.17
CA GLY A 490 -6.61 6.48 -0.47
C GLY A 490 -5.99 7.87 -0.57
N ALA A 491 -6.22 8.58 -1.68
CA ALA A 491 -5.70 9.94 -1.89
C ALA A 491 -6.42 11.00 -1.06
N THR A 492 -7.71 10.82 -0.75
CA THR A 492 -8.52 11.81 -0.02
C THR A 492 -8.06 12.00 1.43
N PRO A 493 -7.86 10.94 2.24
CA PRO A 493 -7.30 11.06 3.59
C PRO A 493 -5.92 11.71 3.62
N LEU A 494 -5.04 11.31 2.68
CA LEU A 494 -3.73 11.91 2.53
C LEU A 494 -3.85 13.43 2.32
N VAL A 495 -4.69 13.86 1.38
CA VAL A 495 -4.86 15.29 1.09
C VAL A 495 -5.51 16.07 2.23
N ALA A 496 -6.41 15.47 3.00
CA ALA A 496 -6.96 16.11 4.19
C ALA A 496 -5.85 16.51 5.18
N VAL A 497 -4.92 15.58 5.47
CA VAL A 497 -3.75 15.84 6.31
C VAL A 497 -2.85 16.91 5.69
N LEU A 498 -2.57 16.83 4.40
CA LEU A 498 -1.73 17.80 3.68
C LEU A 498 -2.30 19.24 3.75
N LEU A 499 -3.61 19.39 3.61
CA LEU A 499 -4.30 20.67 3.74
C LEU A 499 -4.17 21.23 5.15
N HIS A 500 -4.31 20.37 6.18
CA HIS A 500 -4.11 20.77 7.58
C HIS A 500 -2.66 21.21 7.85
N LYS A 501 -1.70 20.66 7.11
CA LYS A 501 -0.29 21.08 7.15
C LYS A 501 0.03 22.28 6.23
N GLY A 502 -0.98 22.95 5.69
CA GLY A 502 -0.81 24.21 4.96
C GLY A 502 -0.53 24.07 3.46
N VAL A 503 -0.70 22.87 2.87
CA VAL A 503 -0.67 22.69 1.41
C VAL A 503 -1.81 23.49 0.78
N SER A 504 -1.55 24.19 -0.32
CA SER A 504 -2.59 25.03 -0.94
C SER A 504 -3.78 24.21 -1.47
N PRO A 505 -5.03 24.72 -1.39
CA PRO A 505 -6.22 23.99 -1.83
C PRO A 505 -6.17 23.59 -3.31
N GLY A 506 -5.55 24.41 -4.15
CA GLY A 506 -5.31 24.10 -5.55
C GLY A 506 -4.37 22.93 -5.76
N ALA A 507 -3.32 22.81 -4.94
CA ALA A 507 -2.38 21.70 -5.03
C ALA A 507 -3.02 20.39 -4.58
N ALA A 508 -3.81 20.45 -3.50
CA ALA A 508 -4.68 19.37 -3.05
C ALA A 508 -5.62 18.88 -4.16
N ILE A 509 -6.37 19.79 -4.81
CA ILE A 509 -7.28 19.45 -5.91
C ILE A 509 -6.52 18.88 -7.10
N ALA A 510 -5.38 19.47 -7.48
CA ALA A 510 -4.59 18.97 -8.60
C ALA A 510 -4.06 17.55 -8.36
N PHE A 511 -3.61 17.23 -7.14
CA PHE A 511 -3.23 15.87 -6.74
C PHE A 511 -4.43 14.92 -6.77
N LEU A 512 -5.58 15.34 -6.20
CA LEU A 512 -6.78 14.51 -6.13
C LEU A 512 -7.39 14.18 -7.49
N LEU A 513 -7.17 15.02 -8.51
CA LEU A 513 -7.62 14.80 -9.88
C LEU A 513 -6.62 14.00 -10.73
N THR A 514 -5.33 14.05 -10.40
CA THR A 514 -4.28 13.36 -11.15
C THR A 514 -4.08 11.93 -10.67
N GLY A 515 -3.98 11.72 -9.35
CA GLY A 515 -3.65 10.43 -8.75
C GLY A 515 -4.64 9.32 -9.10
N PRO A 516 -5.95 9.46 -8.83
CA PRO A 516 -6.90 8.38 -9.08
C PRO A 516 -7.13 8.10 -10.58
N ALA A 517 -6.97 9.11 -11.42
CA ALA A 517 -7.20 8.99 -12.86
C ALA A 517 -5.98 8.47 -13.64
N LEU A 518 -4.77 8.56 -13.08
CA LEU A 518 -3.54 8.11 -13.73
C LEU A 518 -2.78 7.07 -12.94
N ASN A 519 -2.29 6.07 -13.65
CA ASN A 519 -1.26 5.18 -13.15
C ASN A 519 -0.55 4.50 -14.33
N LEU A 520 0.57 3.85 -14.06
CA LEU A 520 1.37 3.18 -15.10
C LEU A 520 0.57 2.13 -15.88
N THR A 521 -0.41 1.47 -15.24
CA THR A 521 -1.24 0.45 -15.91
C THR A 521 -2.21 1.10 -16.88
N THR A 522 -2.88 2.19 -16.51
CA THR A 522 -3.74 2.99 -17.39
C THR A 522 -2.99 3.43 -18.65
N PHE A 523 -1.76 3.93 -18.51
CA PHE A 523 -0.92 4.25 -19.66
C PHE A 523 -0.66 3.05 -20.57
N GLY A 524 -0.26 1.90 -19.99
CA GLY A 524 0.01 0.69 -20.76
C GLY A 524 -1.23 0.15 -21.48
N VAL A 525 -2.42 0.27 -20.88
CA VAL A 525 -3.67 -0.14 -21.51
C VAL A 525 -4.10 0.80 -22.62
N LEU A 526 -3.97 2.11 -22.42
CA LEU A 526 -4.25 3.09 -23.47
C LEU A 526 -3.26 2.95 -24.64
N ASP A 527 -1.99 2.66 -24.37
CA ASP A 527 -0.99 2.36 -25.40
C ASP A 527 -1.37 1.09 -26.17
N ALA A 528 -1.72 0.00 -25.46
CA ALA A 528 -2.11 -1.25 -26.09
C ALA A 528 -3.39 -1.15 -26.95
N LEU A 529 -4.38 -0.35 -26.54
CA LEU A 529 -5.67 -0.24 -27.23
C LEU A 529 -5.73 0.88 -28.28
N HIS A 530 -4.95 1.96 -28.10
CA HIS A 530 -5.06 3.18 -28.90
C HIS A 530 -3.71 3.72 -29.41
N GLY A 531 -2.61 3.06 -29.05
CA GLY A 531 -1.25 3.45 -29.41
C GLY A 531 -0.66 4.55 -28.53
N ARG A 532 0.67 4.60 -28.49
CA ARG A 532 1.45 5.51 -27.61
C ARG A 532 1.07 6.97 -27.72
N LYS A 533 0.62 7.41 -28.90
CA LYS A 533 0.28 8.80 -29.18
C LYS A 533 -0.92 9.22 -28.34
N LEU A 534 -1.96 8.38 -28.27
CA LEU A 534 -3.13 8.67 -27.44
C LEU A 534 -2.78 8.61 -25.96
N ALA A 535 -2.04 7.59 -25.53
CA ALA A 535 -1.60 7.46 -24.14
C ALA A 535 -0.77 8.68 -23.68
N ALA A 536 0.17 9.15 -24.49
CA ALA A 536 0.96 10.34 -24.19
C ALA A 536 0.11 11.62 -24.10
N TRP A 537 -0.80 11.84 -25.05
CA TRP A 537 -1.72 12.99 -25.01
C TRP A 537 -2.67 12.94 -23.81
N PHE A 538 -3.13 11.74 -23.43
CA PHE A 538 -3.92 11.56 -22.22
C PHE A 538 -3.13 11.95 -20.96
N GLY A 539 -1.88 11.50 -20.84
CA GLY A 539 -1.00 11.88 -19.73
C GLY A 539 -0.72 13.39 -19.66
N VAL A 540 -0.40 14.01 -20.80
CA VAL A 540 -0.17 15.46 -20.87
C VAL A 540 -1.44 16.22 -20.50
N ALA A 541 -2.59 15.82 -21.03
CA ALA A 541 -3.86 16.47 -20.70
C ALA A 541 -4.20 16.34 -19.22
N MET A 542 -3.98 15.16 -18.63
CA MET A 542 -4.16 14.92 -17.20
C MET A 542 -3.14 15.64 -16.32
N LEU A 543 -1.98 16.06 -16.82
CA LEU A 543 -1.08 16.93 -16.07
C LEU A 543 -1.50 18.41 -16.18
N VAL A 544 -1.81 18.86 -17.40
CA VAL A 544 -2.09 20.27 -17.69
C VAL A 544 -3.44 20.71 -17.13
N VAL A 545 -4.51 19.95 -17.37
CA VAL A 545 -5.88 20.37 -17.01
C VAL A 545 -6.04 20.51 -15.48
N PRO A 546 -5.68 19.52 -14.65
CA PRO A 546 -5.68 19.67 -13.19
C PRO A 546 -4.77 20.78 -12.67
N THR A 547 -3.61 21.02 -13.30
CA THR A 547 -2.72 22.13 -12.90
C THR A 547 -3.40 23.49 -13.12
N LEU A 548 -4.02 23.70 -14.28
CA LEU A 548 -4.76 24.92 -14.57
C LEU A 548 -5.94 25.12 -13.61
N ILE A 549 -6.67 24.04 -13.32
CA ILE A 549 -7.76 24.07 -12.34
C ILE A 549 -7.22 24.36 -10.94
N GLY A 550 -6.11 23.75 -10.53
CA GLY A 550 -5.48 24.00 -9.23
C GLY A 550 -5.07 25.46 -9.06
N TRP A 551 -4.49 26.09 -10.09
CA TRP A 551 -4.21 27.53 -10.05
C TRP A 551 -5.48 28.37 -9.92
N ALA A 552 -6.54 28.02 -10.67
CA ALA A 552 -7.83 28.70 -10.54
C ALA A 552 -8.45 28.53 -9.13
N VAL A 553 -8.32 27.34 -8.53
CA VAL A 553 -8.75 27.06 -7.16
C VAL A 553 -7.95 27.89 -6.16
N ASN A 554 -6.63 28.04 -6.31
CA ASN A 554 -5.83 28.88 -5.42
C ASN A 554 -6.22 30.37 -5.48
N VAL A 555 -6.69 30.83 -6.64
CA VAL A 555 -7.24 32.20 -6.77
C VAL A 555 -8.60 32.32 -6.08
N ALA A 556 -9.46 31.29 -6.19
CA ALA A 556 -10.80 31.29 -5.61
C ALA A 556 -10.84 30.98 -4.11
N LEU A 557 -9.90 30.17 -3.61
CA LEU A 557 -9.79 29.67 -2.24
C LEU A 557 -8.35 29.86 -1.73
N PRO A 558 -8.02 31.06 -1.21
CA PRO A 558 -6.73 31.31 -0.57
C PRO A 558 -6.55 30.42 0.67
N ARG A 559 -5.29 30.11 1.02
CA ARG A 559 -4.93 29.21 2.14
C ARG A 559 -5.66 29.52 3.45
N THR A 560 -5.80 30.81 3.77
CA THR A 560 -6.39 31.32 5.02
C THR A 560 -7.89 31.01 5.20
N GLN A 561 -8.62 30.67 4.13
CA GLN A 561 -10.04 30.33 4.25
C GLN A 561 -10.26 28.86 4.62
N VAL A 562 -9.28 27.99 4.37
CA VAL A 562 -9.40 26.53 4.60
C VAL A 562 -8.94 26.13 6.00
N GLU A 563 -8.09 26.95 6.63
CA GLU A 563 -7.63 26.75 8.01
C GLU A 563 -8.80 26.70 9.02
N HIS A 564 -9.84 27.53 8.81
CA HIS A 564 -11.05 27.54 9.65
C HIS A 564 -12.10 26.48 9.32
N LEU A 565 -11.92 25.69 8.26
CA LEU A 565 -12.88 24.67 7.84
C LEU A 565 -12.73 23.33 8.59
N HIS A 566 -11.69 23.17 9.43
CA HIS A 566 -11.38 21.92 10.14
C HIS A 566 -11.14 22.05 11.67
N ASP A 567 -11.43 23.19 12.29
CA ASP A 567 -11.35 23.37 13.76
C ASP A 567 -12.49 22.70 14.55
N ALA A 568 -13.24 21.78 13.94
CA ALA A 568 -14.21 20.98 14.67
C ALA A 568 -13.47 19.93 15.50
N ALA A 569 -13.11 20.30 16.74
CA ALA A 569 -12.79 19.35 17.79
C ALA A 569 -13.86 18.26 17.78
N ARG A 570 -13.48 17.08 17.28
CA ARG A 570 -14.43 16.02 16.94
C ARG A 570 -15.20 15.61 18.19
N ALA A 571 -16.52 15.50 18.04
CA ALA A 571 -17.31 14.70 18.96
C ALA A 571 -16.78 13.26 18.94
N PRO A 572 -16.86 12.52 20.07
CA PRO A 572 -16.46 11.12 20.11
C PRO A 572 -17.13 10.32 18.99
N ALA A 573 -16.40 9.34 18.44
CA ALA A 573 -16.83 8.54 17.30
C ALA A 573 -18.28 8.06 17.47
N SER A 574 -19.10 8.32 16.46
CA SER A 574 -20.50 7.92 16.48
C SER A 574 -20.62 6.40 16.50
N ALA A 575 -21.68 5.88 17.10
CA ALA A 575 -21.95 4.44 17.10
C ALA A 575 -22.00 3.86 15.66
N VAL A 576 -22.43 4.67 14.69
CA VAL A 576 -22.47 4.30 13.27
C VAL A 576 -21.05 4.12 12.72
N GLU A 577 -20.13 5.06 12.96
CA GLU A 577 -18.73 4.95 12.52
C GLU A 577 -18.06 3.70 13.11
N ILE A 578 -18.28 3.43 14.41
CA ILE A 578 -17.71 2.26 15.09
C ILE A 578 -18.25 0.96 14.49
N VAL A 579 -19.57 0.86 14.28
CA VAL A 579 -20.19 -0.33 13.67
C VAL A 579 -19.73 -0.51 12.22
N CYS A 580 -19.63 0.57 11.45
CA CYS A 580 -19.12 0.53 10.08
C CYS A 580 -17.65 0.09 10.04
N LEU A 581 -16.81 0.61 10.92
CA LEU A 581 -15.41 0.21 10.99
C LEU A 581 -15.28 -1.26 11.40
N ALA A 582 -16.06 -1.73 12.39
CA ALA A 582 -16.07 -3.13 12.79
C ALA A 582 -16.49 -4.06 11.64
N ALA A 583 -17.52 -3.68 10.88
CA ALA A 583 -17.95 -4.43 9.70
C ALA A 583 -16.90 -4.42 8.59
N LEU A 584 -16.27 -3.27 8.32
CA LEU A 584 -15.19 -3.17 7.34
C LEU A 584 -13.96 -3.99 7.75
N ALA A 585 -13.56 -3.91 9.02
CA ALA A 585 -12.46 -4.69 9.59
C ALA A 585 -12.74 -6.20 9.48
N LEU A 586 -13.99 -6.63 9.70
CA LEU A 586 -14.40 -8.02 9.47
C LEU A 586 -14.25 -8.42 8.00
N LEU A 587 -14.67 -7.57 7.05
CA LEU A 587 -14.52 -7.86 5.62
C LEU A 587 -13.04 -7.98 5.22
N VAL A 588 -12.18 -7.09 5.73
CA VAL A 588 -10.72 -7.15 5.51
C VAL A 588 -10.13 -8.39 6.17
N ALA A 589 -10.55 -8.77 7.37
CA ALA A 589 -10.11 -9.99 8.03
C ALA A 589 -10.52 -11.25 7.24
N VAL A 590 -11.75 -11.29 6.70
CA VAL A 590 -12.21 -12.37 5.82
C VAL A 590 -11.41 -12.40 4.51
N SER A 591 -11.08 -11.23 3.95
CA SER A 591 -10.18 -11.11 2.80
C SER A 591 -8.79 -11.70 3.09
N LEU A 592 -8.22 -11.35 4.24
CA LEU A 592 -6.94 -11.82 4.72
C LEU A 592 -6.93 -13.35 4.93
N VAL A 593 -8.01 -13.93 5.44
CA VAL A 593 -8.17 -15.39 5.58
C VAL A 593 -8.29 -16.09 4.22
N ARG A 594 -8.91 -15.45 3.23
CA ARG A 594 -9.07 -16.02 1.88
C ARG A 594 -7.78 -16.02 1.07
N HIS A 595 -7.02 -14.93 1.15
CA HIS A 595 -5.89 -14.68 0.24
C HIS A 595 -4.51 -14.68 0.94
N GLY A 596 -4.47 -14.45 2.25
CA GLY A 596 -3.24 -14.28 3.02
C GLY A 596 -2.59 -12.88 2.86
N PRO A 597 -1.78 -12.45 3.84
CA PRO A 597 -1.12 -11.14 3.83
C PRO A 597 -0.15 -11.00 2.66
N ARG A 598 0.50 -12.10 2.25
CA ARG A 598 1.44 -12.09 1.13
C ARG A 598 0.79 -11.71 -0.18
N HIS A 599 -0.39 -12.26 -0.45
CA HIS A 599 -1.12 -11.93 -1.67
C HIS A 599 -1.51 -10.45 -1.67
N MET A 600 -1.96 -9.91 -0.52
CA MET A 600 -2.24 -8.49 -0.37
C MET A 600 -1.01 -7.64 -0.67
N VAL A 601 0.17 -8.01 -0.16
CA VAL A 601 1.43 -7.31 -0.44
C VAL A 601 1.83 -7.42 -1.92
N ALA A 602 1.68 -8.61 -2.52
CA ALA A 602 2.04 -8.84 -3.91
C ALA A 602 1.22 -7.97 -4.88
N GLN A 603 -0.07 -7.75 -4.61
CA GLN A 603 -0.93 -6.86 -5.41
C GLN A 603 -0.36 -5.44 -5.52
N LEU A 604 0.33 -4.96 -4.48
CA LEU A 604 0.90 -3.61 -4.43
C LEU A 604 2.14 -3.46 -5.30
N VAL A 605 2.90 -4.55 -5.46
CA VAL A 605 4.19 -4.56 -6.17
C VAL A 605 4.00 -4.80 -7.66
N THR A 606 3.16 -5.76 -8.02
CA THR A 606 3.01 -6.18 -9.42
C THR A 606 2.01 -5.32 -10.18
N GLY A 607 1.15 -4.56 -9.49
CA GLY A 607 0.07 -3.77 -10.11
C GLY A 607 -0.92 -4.61 -10.94
N GLN A 608 -0.76 -5.93 -10.93
CA GLN A 608 -1.56 -6.88 -11.68
C GLN A 608 -2.36 -7.69 -10.67
N ALA A 609 -3.66 -7.40 -10.58
CA ALA A 609 -4.61 -8.44 -10.24
C ALA A 609 -4.41 -9.55 -11.27
N HIS A 610 -3.89 -10.70 -10.85
CA HIS A 610 -3.85 -11.87 -11.71
C HIS A 610 -5.28 -12.12 -12.21
N SER A 611 -5.49 -11.87 -13.50
CA SER A 611 -6.73 -12.17 -14.19
C SER A 611 -6.94 -13.68 -14.12
N HIS A 612 -7.85 -14.10 -13.26
CA HIS A 612 -8.50 -15.39 -13.36
C HIS A 612 -9.61 -15.33 -14.39
#